data_AF-A0ABD4Z578-F1
#
_entry.id   AF-A0ABD4Z578-F1
#
_cell.length_a   1.000
_cell.length_b   1.000
_cell.length_c   1.000
_cell.angle_alpha   90.00
_cell.angle_beta   90.00
_cell.angle_gamma   90.00
#
_symmetry.space_group_name_H-M   'P 1'
#
loop_
_entity.id
_entity.type
_entity.pdbx_description
1 polymer ?
#
loop_
_entity_poly.entity_id
_entity_poly.type
_entity_poly.pdbx_seq_one_letter_code
_entity_poly.pdbx_strand_id
1 'polypeptide(L)'
;MKNPHAQSDVLCLKRNSCCVAVNEVSELINAVTKIAYRLKSSLMSNSWLLQELEIMKNIVINVRSSLDFFTRNFYRVDDKGIDQNSLAYTATNILNRLVEFRNRLIRVMEHIAEKTSEKETENELLNVFRKTNAITMKLIIIFLAFATKIEWSKDLAGPFSASMASATLATLLNIDNQVVESIKECVYS
;
A
#
# COMPACT_ATOMS: atom_id res chain seq x y z
N MET A 1 8.28 33.95 -0.27
CA MET A 1 8.77 33.00 -1.30
C MET A 1 8.24 31.62 -0.93
N LYS A 2 7.43 30.99 -1.80
CA LYS A 2 6.90 29.64 -1.56
C LYS A 2 8.05 28.63 -1.69
N ASN A 3 8.20 27.76 -0.70
CA ASN A 3 9.21 26.72 -0.68
C ASN A 3 8.96 25.77 -1.87
N PRO A 4 9.90 25.60 -2.81
CA PRO A 4 9.72 24.76 -4.00
C PRO A 4 9.60 23.25 -3.68
N HIS A 5 9.78 22.86 -2.41
CA HIS A 5 9.60 21.49 -1.93
C HIS A 5 8.19 21.16 -1.43
N ALA A 6 7.22 22.08 -1.54
CA ALA A 6 5.83 21.86 -1.09
C ALA A 6 4.96 21.03 -2.08
N GLN A 7 5.54 20.52 -3.16
CA GLN A 7 4.89 19.63 -4.11
C GLN A 7 5.64 18.29 -4.15
N SER A 8 5.25 17.31 -3.33
CA SER A 8 5.10 15.90 -3.77
C SER A 8 4.85 14.95 -2.58
N ASP A 9 3.81 15.18 -1.79
CA ASP A 9 3.26 14.13 -0.90
C ASP A 9 2.30 13.20 -1.65
N VAL A 10 2.20 13.35 -2.98
CA VAL A 10 1.24 12.65 -3.83
C VAL A 10 1.94 12.16 -5.10
N LEU A 11 1.77 10.88 -5.38
CA LEU A 11 2.22 10.22 -6.59
C LEU A 11 1.05 10.10 -7.57
N CYS A 12 1.14 10.76 -8.73
CA CYS A 12 0.05 10.81 -9.70
C CYS A 12 0.51 10.41 -11.11
N LEU A 13 -0.41 9.85 -11.90
CA LEU A 13 -0.26 9.79 -13.35
C LEU A 13 -0.62 11.14 -13.97
N LYS A 14 0.27 11.74 -14.76
CA LYS A 14 0.12 13.10 -15.33
C LYS A 14 -1.17 13.34 -16.15
N ARG A 15 -1.86 12.28 -16.60
CA ARG A 15 -3.02 12.37 -17.50
C ARG A 15 -4.36 12.00 -16.85
N ASN A 16 -4.36 11.47 -15.63
CA ASN A 16 -5.55 10.89 -15.01
C ASN A 16 -5.60 11.32 -13.54
N SER A 17 -6.76 11.21 -12.88
CA SER A 17 -6.91 11.42 -11.43
C SER A 17 -6.29 10.31 -10.57
N CYS A 18 -5.61 9.33 -11.18
CA CYS A 18 -4.91 8.25 -10.49
C CYS A 18 -3.77 8.79 -9.62
N CYS A 19 -4.06 8.97 -8.34
CA CYS A 19 -3.13 9.51 -7.36
C CYS A 19 -3.12 8.66 -6.09
N VAL A 20 -1.96 8.55 -5.47
CA VAL A 20 -1.78 7.99 -4.13
C VAL A 20 -0.99 8.99 -3.30
N ALA A 21 -1.61 9.52 -2.25
CA ALA A 21 -0.91 10.36 -1.29
C ALA A 21 -0.17 9.51 -0.24
N VAL A 22 1.02 9.95 0.18
CA VAL A 22 1.75 9.38 1.32
C VAL A 22 0.89 9.45 2.60
N ASN A 23 0.02 10.45 2.71
CA ASN A 23 -0.94 10.56 3.80
C ASN A 23 -2.02 9.47 3.78
N GLU A 24 -2.45 8.97 2.63
CA GLU A 24 -3.40 7.84 2.56
C GLU A 24 -2.81 6.57 3.18
N VAL A 25 -1.52 6.31 2.95
CA VAL A 25 -0.80 5.21 3.61
C VAL A 25 -0.62 5.50 5.11
N SER A 26 -0.44 6.76 5.49
CA SER A 26 -0.32 7.16 6.90
C SER A 26 -1.62 6.95 7.68
N GLU A 27 -2.77 7.09 7.04
CA GLU A 27 -4.07 6.76 7.64
C GLU A 27 -4.20 5.27 8.00
N LEU A 28 -3.56 4.37 7.23
CA LEU A 28 -3.54 2.95 7.57
C LEU A 28 -2.80 2.70 8.90
N ILE A 29 -1.71 3.44 9.17
CA ILE A 29 -0.98 3.38 10.44
C ILE A 29 -1.89 3.79 11.60
N ASN A 30 -2.60 4.90 11.44
CA ASN A 30 -3.51 5.42 12.45
C ASN A 30 -4.64 4.44 12.73
N ALA A 31 -5.21 3.83 11.68
CA ALA A 31 -6.27 2.84 11.81
C ALA A 31 -5.79 1.58 12.55
N VAL A 32 -4.64 1.01 12.17
CA VAL A 32 -4.06 -0.16 12.85
C VAL A 32 -3.74 0.15 14.31
N THR A 33 -3.21 1.34 14.60
CA THR A 33 -2.90 1.78 15.97
C THR A 33 -4.17 1.90 16.82
N LYS A 34 -5.24 2.48 16.26
CA LYS A 34 -6.54 2.60 16.93
C LYS A 34 -7.12 1.22 17.26
N ILE A 35 -7.10 0.31 16.29
CA ILE A 35 -7.57 -1.08 16.45
C ILE A 35 -6.76 -1.79 17.54
N ALA A 36 -5.43 -1.68 17.52
CA ALA A 36 -4.56 -2.27 18.53
C ALA A 36 -4.84 -1.75 19.94
N TYR A 37 -5.08 -0.44 20.08
CA TYR A 37 -5.43 0.16 21.37
C TYR A 37 -6.75 -0.38 21.92
N ARG A 38 -7.79 -0.46 21.07
CA ARG A 38 -9.09 -1.00 21.45
C ARG A 38 -9.00 -2.47 21.85
N LEU A 39 -8.35 -3.31 21.04
CA LEU A 39 -8.20 -4.73 21.35
C LEU A 39 -7.36 -4.98 22.61
N LYS A 40 -6.38 -4.12 22.91
CA LYS A 40 -5.61 -4.19 24.16
C LYS A 40 -6.49 -3.97 25.40
N SER A 41 -7.52 -3.12 25.30
CA SER A 41 -8.46 -2.90 26.41
C SER A 41 -9.44 -4.07 26.62
N SER A 42 -9.76 -4.81 25.56
CA SER A 42 -10.78 -5.88 25.60
C SER A 42 -10.22 -7.28 25.77
N LEU A 43 -9.00 -7.53 25.28
CA LEU A 43 -8.36 -8.84 25.24
C LEU A 43 -7.09 -8.79 26.08
N MET A 44 -7.23 -8.90 27.41
CA MET A 44 -6.10 -8.77 28.35
C MET A 44 -4.98 -9.82 28.22
N SER A 45 -5.02 -10.76 27.26
CA SER A 45 -4.03 -11.84 27.17
C SER A 45 -3.70 -12.37 25.76
N ASN A 46 -4.24 -11.82 24.66
CA ASN A 46 -3.93 -12.35 23.33
C ASN A 46 -2.64 -11.72 22.76
N SER A 47 -1.49 -12.20 23.25
CA SER A 47 -0.16 -11.73 22.86
C SER A 47 0.10 -11.83 21.36
N TRP A 48 -0.44 -12.85 20.70
CA TRP A 48 -0.31 -13.05 19.26
C TRP A 48 -1.00 -11.94 18.45
N LEU A 49 -2.24 -11.58 18.80
CA LEU A 49 -3.00 -10.57 18.06
C LEU A 49 -2.33 -9.19 18.12
N LEU A 50 -1.84 -8.81 19.31
CA LEU A 50 -1.10 -7.56 19.50
C LEU A 50 0.23 -7.58 18.73
N GLN A 51 0.91 -8.72 18.68
CA GLN A 51 2.13 -8.88 17.90
C GLN A 51 1.86 -8.74 16.38
N GLU A 52 0.81 -9.37 15.85
CA GLU A 52 0.45 -9.22 14.43
C GLU A 52 0.14 -7.77 14.07
N LEU A 53 -0.61 -7.06 14.93
CA LEU A 53 -0.93 -5.64 14.71
C LEU A 53 0.32 -4.74 14.75
N GLU A 54 1.28 -5.02 15.64
CA GLU A 54 2.55 -4.29 15.68
C GLU A 54 3.40 -4.59 14.44
N ILE A 55 3.47 -5.85 13.99
CA ILE A 55 4.14 -6.20 12.73
C ILE A 55 3.49 -5.47 11.56
N MET A 56 2.15 -5.49 11.48
CA MET A 56 1.38 -4.79 10.45
C MET A 56 1.68 -3.29 10.44
N LYS A 57 1.70 -2.65 11.61
CA LYS A 57 2.07 -1.23 11.74
C LYS A 57 3.48 -0.95 11.19
N ASN A 58 4.46 -1.78 11.53
CA ASN A 58 5.84 -1.64 11.03
C ASN A 58 5.93 -1.84 9.52
N ILE A 59 5.14 -2.75 8.94
CA ILE A 59 5.03 -2.91 7.48
C ILE A 59 4.53 -1.62 6.83
N VAL A 60 3.47 -1.02 7.36
CA VAL A 60 2.91 0.23 6.78
C VAL A 60 3.87 1.40 6.94
N ILE A 61 4.61 1.50 8.05
CA ILE A 61 5.68 2.50 8.23
C ILE A 61 6.74 2.35 7.12
N ASN A 62 7.16 1.12 6.82
CA ASN A 62 8.14 0.85 5.75
C ASN A 62 7.59 1.20 4.37
N VAL A 63 6.32 0.88 4.10
CA VAL A 63 5.64 1.24 2.85
C VAL A 63 5.58 2.75 2.70
N ARG A 64 5.17 3.47 3.74
CA ARG A 64 5.09 4.94 3.76
C ARG A 64 6.44 5.58 3.45
N SER A 65 7.51 5.16 4.13
CA SER A 65 8.85 5.71 3.92
C SER A 65 9.38 5.40 2.51
N SER A 66 9.12 4.19 2.01
CA SER A 66 9.48 3.80 0.64
C SER A 66 8.71 4.62 -0.40
N LEU A 67 7.41 4.87 -0.16
CA LEU A 67 6.57 5.66 -1.04
C LEU A 67 6.96 7.14 -1.05
N ASP A 68 7.32 7.71 0.11
CA ASP A 68 7.84 9.08 0.20
C ASP A 68 9.13 9.23 -0.62
N PHE A 69 10.08 8.31 -0.45
CA PHE A 69 11.28 8.27 -1.28
C PHE A 69 10.94 8.14 -2.77
N PHE A 70 10.08 7.19 -3.14
CA PHE A 70 9.71 6.96 -4.54
C PHE A 70 9.05 8.20 -5.16
N THR A 71 8.12 8.84 -4.45
CA THR A 71 7.35 10.00 -4.93
C THR A 71 8.24 11.19 -5.25
N ARG A 72 9.27 11.44 -4.43
CA ARG A 72 10.25 12.52 -4.65
C ARG A 72 11.13 12.30 -5.88
N ASN A 73 11.27 11.06 -6.33
CA ASN A 73 12.19 10.67 -7.41
C ASN A 73 11.46 10.26 -8.70
N PHE A 74 10.19 9.90 -8.64
CA PHE A 74 9.41 9.37 -9.77
C PHE A 74 9.39 10.29 -10.99
N TYR A 75 9.21 11.60 -10.79
CA TYR A 75 9.16 12.57 -11.90
C TYR A 75 10.54 12.90 -12.48
N ARG A 76 11.60 12.42 -11.84
CA ARG A 76 13.01 12.62 -12.20
C ARG A 76 13.65 11.35 -12.76
N VAL A 77 12.85 10.32 -13.05
CA VAL A 77 13.35 9.02 -13.52
C VAL A 77 14.19 9.13 -14.81
N ASP A 78 13.95 10.16 -15.62
CA ASP A 78 14.68 10.46 -16.85
C ASP A 78 15.90 11.40 -16.63
N ASP A 79 16.09 11.93 -15.42
CA ASP A 79 17.22 12.80 -15.09
C ASP A 79 18.53 12.00 -15.00
N LYS A 80 19.62 12.54 -15.55
CA LYS A 80 20.96 11.97 -15.37
C LYS A 80 21.31 11.95 -13.87
N GLY A 81 21.60 10.76 -13.35
CA GLY A 81 22.04 10.55 -11.96
C GLY A 81 20.99 9.96 -11.00
N ILE A 82 19.77 9.70 -11.47
CA ILE A 82 18.80 8.90 -10.71
C ILE A 82 19.07 7.40 -10.94
N ASP A 83 19.21 6.66 -9.83
CA ASP A 83 19.34 5.21 -9.87
C ASP A 83 17.96 4.57 -10.11
N GLN A 84 17.67 4.27 -11.38
CA GLN A 84 16.44 3.61 -11.80
C GLN A 84 16.27 2.21 -11.17
N ASN A 85 17.37 1.51 -10.90
CA ASN A 85 17.34 0.18 -10.29
C ASN A 85 16.83 0.28 -8.85
N SER A 86 17.33 1.26 -8.09
CA SER A 86 16.85 1.55 -6.73
C SER A 86 15.36 1.87 -6.71
N LEU A 87 14.85 2.63 -7.70
CA LEU A 87 13.41 2.89 -7.82
C LEU A 87 12.60 1.63 -8.15
N ALA A 88 13.08 0.78 -9.05
CA ALA A 88 12.43 -0.49 -9.36
C ALA A 88 12.38 -1.43 -8.15
N TYR A 89 13.47 -1.54 -7.38
CA TYR A 89 13.49 -2.28 -6.12
C TYR A 89 12.56 -1.67 -5.07
N THR A 90 12.49 -0.34 -5.00
CA THR A 90 11.58 0.36 -4.08
C THR A 90 10.12 0.04 -4.42
N ALA A 91 9.74 0.13 -5.70
CA ALA A 91 8.38 -0.23 -6.15
C ALA A 91 8.04 -1.69 -5.85
N THR A 92 8.99 -2.60 -6.11
CA THR A 92 8.88 -4.03 -5.78
C THR A 92 8.63 -4.24 -4.28
N ASN A 93 9.43 -3.58 -3.43
CA ASN A 93 9.28 -3.66 -1.98
C ASN A 93 7.93 -3.12 -1.50
N ILE A 94 7.47 -1.98 -2.04
CA ILE A 94 6.16 -1.41 -1.71
C ILE A 94 5.04 -2.42 -1.98
N LEU A 95 5.01 -3.04 -3.17
CA LEU A 95 3.97 -4.01 -3.51
C LEU A 95 4.03 -5.25 -2.62
N ASN A 96 5.21 -5.84 -2.42
CA ASN A 96 5.38 -7.01 -1.56
C ASN A 96 4.93 -6.75 -0.13
N ARG A 97 5.26 -5.57 0.41
CA ARG A 97 4.87 -5.17 1.77
C ARG A 97 3.37 -4.90 1.90
N LEU A 98 2.73 -4.33 0.88
CA LEU A 98 1.27 -4.19 0.85
C LEU A 98 0.56 -5.55 0.81
N VAL A 99 1.06 -6.49 0.01
CA VAL A 99 0.52 -7.87 -0.02
C VAL A 99 0.72 -8.57 1.32
N GLU A 100 1.89 -8.42 1.95
CA GLU A 100 2.14 -8.97 3.29
C GLU A 100 1.17 -8.38 4.32
N PHE A 101 1.00 -7.05 4.33
CA PHE A 101 0.06 -6.35 5.20
C PHE A 101 -1.37 -6.86 5.00
N ARG A 102 -1.82 -6.96 3.75
CA ARG A 102 -3.15 -7.48 3.38
C ARG A 102 -3.36 -8.89 3.92
N ASN A 103 -2.39 -9.79 3.73
CA ASN A 103 -2.52 -11.18 4.16
C ASN A 103 -2.54 -11.31 5.69
N ARG A 104 -1.78 -10.47 6.40
CA ARG A 104 -1.84 -10.35 7.87
C ARG A 104 -3.20 -9.85 8.34
N LEU A 105 -3.72 -8.82 7.67
CA LEU A 105 -5.03 -8.24 7.97
C LEU A 105 -6.16 -9.25 7.85
N ILE A 106 -6.15 -10.10 6.81
CA ILE A 106 -7.13 -11.20 6.66
C ILE A 106 -7.08 -12.15 7.86
N ARG A 107 -5.88 -12.62 8.25
CA ARG A 107 -5.74 -13.52 9.41
C ARG A 107 -6.22 -12.89 10.71
N VAL A 108 -5.96 -11.60 10.90
CA VAL A 108 -6.45 -10.84 12.06
C VAL A 108 -7.97 -10.74 12.04
N MET A 109 -8.57 -10.47 10.88
CA MET A 109 -10.03 -10.41 10.72
C MET A 109 -10.69 -11.76 11.00
N GLU A 110 -10.16 -12.86 10.44
CA GLU A 110 -10.65 -14.22 10.69
C GLU A 110 -10.58 -14.57 12.18
N HIS A 111 -9.45 -14.29 12.82
CA HIS A 111 -9.27 -14.55 14.25
C HIS A 111 -10.25 -13.75 15.12
N ILE A 112 -10.48 -12.47 14.80
CA ILE A 112 -11.42 -11.62 15.55
C ILE A 112 -12.86 -12.09 15.37
N ALA A 113 -13.25 -12.44 14.15
CA ALA A 113 -14.59 -12.97 13.85
C ALA A 113 -14.87 -14.30 14.56
N GLU A 114 -13.86 -15.16 14.72
CA GLU A 114 -14.00 -16.45 15.41
C GLU A 114 -13.97 -16.35 16.93
N LYS A 115 -13.20 -15.41 17.49
CA LYS A 115 -12.85 -15.40 18.93
C LYS A 115 -13.44 -14.25 19.72
N THR A 116 -14.06 -13.28 19.06
CA THR A 116 -14.59 -12.08 19.70
C THR A 116 -16.01 -11.78 19.22
N SER A 117 -16.71 -10.89 19.93
CA SER A 117 -18.00 -10.33 19.50
C SER A 117 -17.88 -8.87 19.08
N GLU A 118 -16.66 -8.40 18.78
CA GLU A 118 -16.36 -6.99 18.51
C GLU A 118 -16.68 -6.58 17.05
N LYS A 119 -17.97 -6.52 16.72
CA LYS A 119 -18.44 -6.10 15.39
C LYS A 119 -17.89 -4.74 14.93
N GLU A 120 -17.66 -3.81 15.85
CA GLU A 120 -17.09 -2.50 15.51
C GLU A 120 -15.64 -2.65 15.02
N THR A 121 -14.84 -3.46 15.69
CA THR A 121 -13.44 -3.73 15.32
C THR A 121 -13.36 -4.50 14.00
N GLU A 122 -14.25 -5.47 13.78
CA GLU A 122 -14.38 -6.17 12.49
C GLU A 122 -14.66 -5.20 11.33
N ASN A 123 -15.60 -4.27 11.52
CA ASN A 123 -15.93 -3.27 10.50
C ASN A 123 -14.77 -2.30 10.24
N GLU A 124 -14.04 -1.89 11.27
CA GLU A 124 -12.83 -1.07 11.12
C GLU A 124 -11.75 -1.81 10.32
N LEU A 125 -11.49 -3.08 10.63
CA LEU A 125 -10.53 -3.91 9.89
C LEU A 125 -10.96 -4.11 8.44
N LEU A 126 -12.24 -4.35 8.18
CA LEU A 126 -12.77 -4.43 6.82
C LEU A 126 -12.55 -3.12 6.05
N ASN A 127 -12.74 -1.97 6.69
CA ASN A 127 -12.45 -0.68 6.06
C ASN A 127 -10.96 -0.51 5.75
N VAL A 128 -10.06 -0.90 6.67
CA VAL A 128 -8.61 -0.92 6.41
C VAL A 128 -8.28 -1.83 5.23
N PHE A 129 -8.95 -2.99 5.13
CA PHE A 129 -8.77 -3.95 4.06
C PHE A 129 -9.14 -3.37 2.70
N ARG A 130 -10.32 -2.74 2.61
CA ARG A 130 -10.78 -2.06 1.39
C ARG A 130 -9.86 -0.92 0.97
N LYS A 131 -9.47 -0.05 1.92
CA LYS A 131 -8.51 1.04 1.66
C LYS A 131 -7.17 0.49 1.15
N THR A 132 -6.67 -0.59 1.74
CA THR A 132 -5.42 -1.24 1.31
C THR A 132 -5.53 -1.71 -0.13
N ASN A 133 -6.59 -2.43 -0.48
CA ASN A 133 -6.81 -2.92 -1.85
C ASN A 133 -6.91 -1.76 -2.86
N ALA A 134 -7.61 -0.68 -2.51
CA ALA A 134 -7.72 0.50 -3.36
C ALA A 134 -6.34 1.15 -3.61
N ILE A 135 -5.56 1.38 -2.55
CA ILE A 135 -4.20 1.92 -2.63
C ILE A 135 -3.31 1.01 -3.47
N THR A 136 -3.34 -0.31 -3.22
CA THR A 136 -2.54 -1.29 -3.97
C THR A 136 -2.88 -1.25 -5.46
N MET A 137 -4.17 -1.18 -5.83
CA MET A 137 -4.57 -1.12 -7.23
C MET A 137 -4.07 0.16 -7.93
N LYS A 138 -4.20 1.32 -7.27
CA LYS A 138 -3.67 2.58 -7.81
C LYS A 138 -2.16 2.50 -8.01
N LEU A 139 -1.42 1.97 -7.02
CA LEU A 139 0.02 1.79 -7.12
C LEU A 139 0.44 0.82 -8.23
N ILE A 140 -0.31 -0.28 -8.44
CA ILE A 140 -0.07 -1.20 -9.57
C ILE A 140 -0.11 -0.42 -10.90
N ILE A 141 -1.16 0.37 -11.13
CA ILE A 141 -1.31 1.10 -12.39
C ILE A 141 -0.22 2.18 -12.54
N ILE A 142 0.11 2.88 -11.45
CA ILE A 142 1.21 3.85 -11.42
C ILE A 142 2.56 3.17 -11.73
N PHE A 143 2.84 2.04 -11.11
CA PHE A 143 4.10 1.30 -11.30
C PHE A 143 4.17 0.63 -12.67
N LEU A 144 3.04 0.30 -13.29
CA LEU A 144 3.02 -0.10 -14.69
C LEU A 144 3.42 1.06 -15.61
N ALA A 145 2.94 2.27 -15.35
CA ALA A 145 3.38 3.45 -16.11
C ALA A 145 4.87 3.77 -15.86
N PHE A 146 5.35 3.63 -14.63
CA PHE A 146 6.77 3.69 -14.30
C PHE A 146 7.60 2.69 -15.12
N ALA A 147 7.10 1.45 -15.25
CA ALA A 147 7.79 0.38 -15.96
C ALA A 147 8.05 0.69 -17.44
N THR A 148 7.26 1.57 -18.05
CA THR A 148 7.45 2.02 -19.44
C THR A 148 8.61 3.01 -19.62
N LYS A 149 9.17 3.53 -18.52
CA LYS A 149 10.18 4.61 -18.54
C LYS A 149 11.60 4.17 -18.19
N ILE A 150 11.77 2.95 -17.72
CA ILE A 150 13.08 2.46 -17.26
C ILE A 150 13.61 1.36 -18.17
N GLU A 151 14.92 1.24 -18.21
CA GLU A 151 15.59 0.14 -18.90
C GLU A 151 15.58 -1.11 -18.01
N TRP A 152 15.19 -2.25 -18.59
CA TRP A 152 15.01 -3.49 -17.85
C TRP A 152 16.20 -4.43 -18.00
N SER A 153 16.80 -4.81 -16.87
CA SER A 153 17.66 -5.99 -16.77
C SER A 153 16.84 -7.20 -16.32
N LYS A 154 17.35 -8.41 -16.58
CA LYS A 154 16.70 -9.66 -16.11
C LYS A 154 16.55 -9.70 -14.58
N ASP A 155 17.55 -9.21 -13.86
CA ASP A 155 17.59 -9.22 -12.39
C ASP A 155 16.54 -8.29 -11.77
N LEU A 156 16.08 -7.27 -12.51
CA LEU A 156 15.02 -6.35 -12.08
C LEU A 156 13.64 -6.80 -12.53
N ALA A 157 13.52 -7.23 -13.80
CA ALA A 157 12.24 -7.57 -14.41
C ALA A 157 11.56 -8.75 -13.71
N GLY A 158 12.32 -9.77 -13.29
CA GLY A 158 11.80 -10.94 -12.59
C GLY A 158 11.09 -10.58 -11.27
N PRO A 159 11.82 -10.03 -10.27
CA PRO A 159 11.21 -9.62 -9.00
C PRO A 159 10.08 -8.60 -9.15
N PHE A 160 10.25 -7.61 -10.05
CA PHE A 160 9.23 -6.59 -10.29
C PHE A 160 7.94 -7.21 -10.84
N SER A 161 8.02 -8.01 -11.91
CA SER A 161 6.85 -8.67 -12.50
C SER A 161 6.16 -9.63 -11.53
N ALA A 162 6.93 -10.38 -10.72
CA ALA A 162 6.38 -11.26 -9.69
C ALA A 162 5.61 -10.48 -8.61
N SER A 163 6.15 -9.33 -8.17
CA SER A 163 5.47 -8.46 -7.19
C SER A 163 4.20 -7.84 -7.77
N MET A 164 4.25 -7.37 -9.02
CA MET A 164 3.10 -6.84 -9.76
C MET A 164 1.99 -7.89 -9.90
N ALA A 165 2.33 -9.10 -10.32
CA ALA A 165 1.39 -10.20 -10.48
C ALA A 165 0.76 -10.59 -9.14
N SER A 166 1.58 -10.75 -8.09
CA SER A 166 1.11 -11.11 -6.74
C SER A 166 0.16 -10.06 -6.17
N ALA A 167 0.51 -8.77 -6.29
CA ALA A 167 -0.32 -7.67 -5.81
C ALA A 167 -1.63 -7.56 -6.60
N THR A 168 -1.57 -7.74 -7.92
CA THR A 168 -2.75 -7.72 -8.80
C THR A 168 -3.71 -8.84 -8.42
N LEU A 169 -3.22 -10.09 -8.37
CA LEU A 169 -4.03 -11.25 -8.00
C LEU A 169 -4.61 -11.11 -6.58
N ALA A 170 -3.80 -10.70 -5.61
CA ALA A 170 -4.27 -10.50 -4.24
C ALA A 170 -5.41 -9.47 -4.19
N THR A 171 -5.30 -8.37 -4.93
CA THR A 171 -6.34 -7.34 -4.95
C THR A 171 -7.61 -7.82 -5.66
N LEU A 172 -7.46 -8.54 -6.78
CA LEU A 172 -8.59 -9.05 -7.57
C LEU A 172 -9.37 -10.18 -6.89
N LEU A 173 -8.74 -10.98 -6.04
CA LEU A 173 -9.41 -12.05 -5.28
C LEU A 173 -10.56 -11.53 -4.41
N ASN A 174 -10.46 -10.30 -3.91
CA ASN A 174 -11.48 -9.64 -3.09
C ASN A 174 -11.85 -8.28 -3.72
N ILE A 175 -12.22 -8.31 -5.00
CA ILE A 175 -12.64 -7.11 -5.72
C ILE A 175 -13.96 -6.56 -5.15
N ASP A 176 -14.00 -5.26 -4.91
CA ASP A 176 -15.19 -4.53 -4.51
C ASP A 176 -15.39 -3.28 -5.36
N ASN A 177 -16.50 -2.58 -5.14
CA ASN A 177 -16.80 -1.34 -5.88
C ASN A 177 -15.70 -0.28 -5.72
N GLN A 178 -15.02 -0.21 -4.57
CA GLN A 178 -13.97 0.79 -4.36
C GLN A 178 -12.72 0.48 -5.22
N VAL A 179 -12.35 -0.80 -5.33
CA VAL A 179 -11.29 -1.25 -6.25
C VAL A 179 -11.68 -0.98 -7.69
N VAL A 180 -12.93 -1.29 -8.10
CA VAL A 180 -13.43 -1.04 -9.46
C VAL A 180 -13.39 0.44 -9.80
N GLU A 181 -13.88 1.31 -8.90
CA GLU A 181 -13.82 2.76 -9.12
C GLU A 181 -12.38 3.27 -9.17
N SER A 182 -11.47 2.72 -8.38
CA SER A 182 -10.04 3.06 -8.45
C SER A 182 -9.43 2.68 -9.82
N ILE A 183 -9.81 1.53 -10.39
CA ILE A 183 -9.39 1.15 -11.75
C ILE A 183 -9.95 2.14 -12.77
N LYS A 184 -11.24 2.49 -12.66
CA LYS A 184 -11.87 3.44 -13.60
C LYS A 184 -11.21 4.81 -13.56
N GLU A 185 -10.96 5.33 -12.36
CA GLU A 185 -10.23 6.57 -12.12
C GLU A 185 -8.84 6.54 -12.76
N CYS A 186 -8.19 5.38 -12.77
CA CYS A 186 -6.84 5.24 -13.28
C CYS A 186 -6.74 4.93 -14.78
N VAL A 187 -7.77 4.37 -15.41
CA VAL A 187 -7.75 3.92 -16.81
C VAL A 187 -8.56 4.84 -17.74
N TYR A 188 -9.69 5.35 -17.27
CA TYR A 188 -10.68 6.04 -18.12
C TYR A 188 -10.77 7.55 -17.89
N SER A 189 -10.01 8.10 -16.95
CA SER A 189 -10.00 9.55 -16.64
C SER A 189 -9.03 10.33 -17.51
#